data_AF-S9P6R4-F1
#
_entry.id   AF-S9P6R4-F1
#
_cell.length_a   1.000
_cell.length_b   1.000
_cell.length_c   1.000
_cell.angle_alpha   90.00
_cell.angle_beta   90.00
_cell.angle_gamma   90.00
#
_symmetry.space_group_name_H-M   'P 1'
#
loop_
_entity.id
_entity.type
_entity.pdbx_description
1 polymer ?
#
loop_
_entity_poly.entity_id
_entity_poly.type
_entity_poly.pdbx_seq_one_letter_code
_entity_poly.pdbx_strand_id
1 'polypeptide(L)'
;MKLAEAVVLLVLLTGCATTQGTGGSGPSPSPGARPAVKKELPWLNVPGGRMKTTLFYGPWQCRREFMNGCQRECASEGHTLKGCIWLADLKFDWEGRLIALPVPVKGGSRYGIYHCCCDYPTLTKEQNKAGRDQWKAAMESFRQRWSERFGVWPTASTGVNWPGHHIRDLWHGGDPVDPNNVFPVQPGVHEAYNREYPACYSGQSPWNTVGPDLPYTDN
;
A
#
# COMPACT_ATOMS: atom_id res chain seq x y z
N MET A 1 34.20 -35.11 40.03
CA MET A 1 32.81 -34.90 39.57
C MET A 1 32.88 -34.11 38.28
N LYS A 2 32.69 -34.77 37.14
CA LYS A 2 32.78 -34.20 35.79
C LYS A 2 31.55 -34.64 35.00
N LEU A 3 31.05 -33.69 34.21
CA LEU A 3 30.21 -33.84 33.00
C LEU A 3 28.76 -34.29 33.22
N ALA A 4 27.88 -33.30 33.38
CA ALA A 4 26.55 -33.38 32.79
C ALA A 4 26.59 -32.56 31.50
N GLU A 5 26.59 -33.26 30.36
CA GLU A 5 26.44 -32.69 29.04
C GLU A 5 25.03 -32.11 28.90
N ALA A 6 24.92 -30.79 28.83
CA ALA A 6 23.70 -30.14 28.36
C ALA A 6 23.80 -30.04 26.84
N VAL A 7 23.13 -30.97 26.16
CA VAL A 7 22.90 -30.93 24.71
C VAL A 7 22.05 -29.71 24.40
N VAL A 8 22.66 -28.65 23.86
CA VAL A 8 21.91 -27.53 23.27
C VAL A 8 21.46 -27.97 21.88
N LEU A 9 20.22 -28.41 21.79
CA LEU A 9 19.57 -28.72 20.51
C LEU A 9 19.42 -27.40 19.73
N LEU A 10 20.24 -27.23 18.70
CA LEU A 10 20.13 -26.13 17.74
C LEU A 10 18.91 -26.42 16.85
N VAL A 11 17.73 -25.91 17.23
CA VAL A 11 16.56 -25.93 16.35
C VAL A 11 16.77 -24.87 15.28
N LEU A 12 17.34 -25.28 14.14
CA LEU A 12 17.29 -24.54 12.89
C LEU A 12 15.83 -24.52 12.43
N LEU A 13 15.09 -23.49 12.85
CA LEU A 13 13.88 -23.07 12.16
C LEU A 13 14.31 -22.58 10.76
N THR A 14 14.37 -23.49 9.80
CA THR A 14 14.27 -23.16 8.37
C THR A 14 12.84 -22.69 8.12
N GLY A 15 12.52 -21.50 8.60
CA GLY A 15 11.37 -20.75 8.14
C GLY A 15 11.66 -20.32 6.71
N CYS A 16 10.89 -20.82 5.76
CA CYS A 16 10.80 -20.26 4.42
C CYS A 16 10.16 -18.88 4.50
N ALA A 17 10.92 -17.88 4.99
CA ALA A 17 10.63 -16.50 4.74
C ALA A 17 11.22 -16.16 3.37
N THR A 18 10.40 -16.16 2.33
CA THR A 18 10.69 -15.42 1.11
C THR A 18 10.61 -13.93 1.41
N THR A 19 11.58 -13.42 2.16
CA THR A 19 11.92 -12.00 2.21
C THR A 19 13.26 -11.85 1.53
N GLN A 20 13.25 -11.85 0.19
CA GLN A 20 14.32 -11.22 -0.58
C GLN A 20 14.22 -9.70 -0.39
N GLY A 21 14.54 -9.25 0.82
CA GLY A 21 15.05 -7.91 1.05
C GLY A 21 16.55 -7.95 0.80
N THR A 22 16.96 -8.09 -0.46
CA THR A 22 18.35 -7.78 -0.83
C THR A 22 18.48 -6.27 -0.79
N GLY A 23 19.17 -5.77 0.23
CA GLY A 23 19.85 -4.48 0.15
C GLY A 23 20.74 -4.51 -1.09
N GLY A 24 20.26 -3.89 -2.16
CA GLY A 24 20.91 -3.83 -3.44
C GLY A 24 20.65 -2.45 -4.00
N SER A 25 21.73 -1.81 -4.44
CA SER A 25 21.68 -0.63 -5.29
C SER A 25 20.77 -0.92 -6.47
N GLY A 26 19.50 -0.51 -6.35
CA GLY A 26 18.52 -0.68 -7.40
C GLY A 26 18.96 0.06 -8.66
N PRO A 27 18.49 -0.37 -9.84
CA PRO A 27 18.74 0.35 -11.08
C PRO A 27 18.35 1.82 -10.91
N SER A 28 19.16 2.73 -11.48
CA SER A 28 18.92 4.17 -11.45
C SER A 28 17.46 4.49 -11.76
N PRO A 29 16.81 5.39 -11.01
CA PRO A 29 15.45 5.81 -11.31
C PRO A 29 15.39 6.32 -12.75
N SER A 30 14.34 5.94 -13.47
CA SER A 30 13.98 6.61 -14.72
C SER A 30 14.00 8.12 -14.49
N PRO A 31 14.63 8.94 -15.36
CA PRO A 31 14.83 10.36 -15.09
C PRO A 31 13.50 11.08 -14.83
N GLY A 32 13.37 11.72 -13.65
CA GLY A 32 12.63 12.99 -13.53
C GLY A 32 11.17 12.98 -13.07
N ALA A 33 10.54 11.85 -12.76
CA ALA A 33 9.17 11.90 -12.22
C ALA A 33 9.18 12.08 -10.69
N ARG A 34 8.60 13.18 -10.21
CA ARG A 34 8.28 13.35 -8.78
C ARG A 34 7.03 12.55 -8.46
N PRO A 35 6.85 12.08 -7.21
CA PRO A 35 5.56 11.57 -6.80
C PRO A 35 4.51 12.68 -7.01
N ALA A 36 3.30 12.32 -7.47
CA ALA A 36 2.27 13.33 -7.69
C ALA A 36 2.02 14.11 -6.40
N VAL A 37 2.08 13.41 -5.26
CA VAL A 37 2.08 13.98 -3.91
C VAL A 37 2.94 13.14 -2.99
N LYS A 38 3.71 13.81 -2.12
CA LYS A 38 4.46 13.20 -1.00
C LYS A 38 3.89 13.70 0.33
N LYS A 39 3.64 12.80 1.28
CA LYS A 39 3.25 13.14 2.65
C LYS A 39 4.10 12.37 3.64
N GLU A 40 4.90 13.11 4.40
CA GLU A 40 5.63 12.56 5.54
C GLU A 40 4.76 12.59 6.78
N LEU A 41 4.62 11.46 7.46
CA LEU A 41 3.97 11.37 8.76
C LEU A 41 5.00 11.60 9.89
N PRO A 42 4.55 11.96 11.10
CA PRO A 42 5.43 12.11 12.26
C PRO A 42 6.19 10.81 12.58
N TRP A 43 7.33 10.96 13.27
CA TRP A 43 8.01 9.82 13.87
C TRP A 43 7.14 9.21 14.98
N LEU A 44 6.97 7.89 14.94
CA LEU A 44 6.31 7.11 15.96
C LEU A 44 7.34 6.33 16.76
N ASN A 45 7.23 6.35 18.09
CA ASN A 45 8.03 5.48 18.94
C ASN A 45 7.49 4.06 18.86
N VAL A 46 8.35 3.10 18.54
CA VAL A 46 8.02 1.68 18.45
C VAL A 46 9.00 0.88 19.31
N PRO A 47 8.67 -0.33 19.74
CA PRO A 47 9.64 -1.17 20.44
C PRO A 47 10.97 -1.26 19.67
N GLY A 48 12.09 -0.96 20.34
CA GLY A 48 13.44 -1.01 19.75
C GLY A 48 13.88 0.24 18.97
N GLY A 49 13.03 1.25 18.77
CA GLY A 49 13.44 2.45 18.04
C GLY A 49 12.30 3.41 17.71
N ARG A 50 12.42 4.06 16.56
CA ARG A 50 11.41 4.95 15.99
C ARG A 50 11.19 4.62 14.52
N MET A 51 9.97 4.84 14.06
CA MET A 51 9.56 4.62 12.67
C MET A 51 8.96 5.88 12.08
N LYS A 52 9.22 6.14 10.80
CA LYS A 52 8.58 7.20 10.01
C LYS A 52 7.93 6.57 8.80
N THR A 53 6.65 6.88 8.59
CA THR A 53 5.92 6.49 7.39
C THR A 53 5.90 7.67 6.42
N THR A 54 6.26 7.42 5.17
CA THR A 54 6.13 8.39 4.08
C THR A 54 5.19 7.81 3.02
N LEU A 55 4.17 8.58 2.66
CA LEU A 55 3.17 8.23 1.66
C LEU A 55 3.53 8.91 0.34
N PHE A 56 3.71 8.13 -0.70
CA PHE A 56 3.85 8.60 -2.07
C PHE A 56 2.59 8.22 -2.85
N TYR A 57 2.06 9.16 -3.63
CA TYR A 57 0.84 8.95 -4.40
C TYR A 57 1.09 9.08 -5.90
N GLY A 58 0.48 8.17 -6.66
CA GLY A 58 0.43 8.15 -8.11
C GLY A 58 -0.72 8.99 -8.68
N PRO A 59 -1.35 8.58 -9.80
CA PRO A 59 -1.37 7.21 -10.33
C PRO A 59 -0.18 6.89 -11.25
N TRP A 60 0.33 5.66 -11.16
CA TRP A 60 1.38 5.15 -12.06
C TRP A 60 1.00 3.80 -12.64
N GLN A 61 1.61 3.45 -13.76
CA GLN A 61 1.51 2.09 -14.28
C GLN A 61 2.08 1.09 -13.28
N CYS A 62 1.44 -0.06 -13.15
CA CYS A 62 1.95 -1.13 -12.31
C CYS A 62 3.24 -1.71 -12.88
N ARG A 63 4.23 -1.90 -12.01
CA ARG A 63 5.40 -2.72 -12.30
C ARG A 63 5.03 -4.19 -12.51
N ARG A 64 5.97 -4.98 -13.02
CA ARG A 64 5.75 -6.38 -13.42
C ARG A 64 5.16 -7.22 -12.29
N GLU A 65 5.66 -7.07 -11.06
CA GLU A 65 5.21 -7.85 -9.91
C GLU A 65 3.75 -7.59 -9.58
N PHE A 66 3.30 -6.33 -9.65
CA PHE A 66 1.92 -5.93 -9.37
C PHE A 66 0.98 -6.42 -10.47
N MET A 67 1.37 -6.29 -11.74
CA MET A 67 0.62 -6.85 -12.86
C MET A 67 0.43 -8.37 -12.70
N ASN A 68 1.49 -9.10 -12.34
CA ASN A 68 1.40 -10.53 -12.08
C ASN A 68 0.52 -10.86 -10.87
N GLY A 69 0.55 -10.01 -9.83
CA GLY A 69 -0.35 -10.09 -8.68
C GLY A 69 -1.82 -9.98 -9.10
N CYS A 70 -2.15 -8.92 -9.84
CA CYS A 70 -3.50 -8.72 -10.35
C CYS A 70 -3.97 -9.83 -11.29
N GLN A 71 -3.08 -10.35 -12.14
CA GLN A 71 -3.43 -11.47 -13.02
C GLN A 71 -3.87 -12.69 -12.21
N ARG A 72 -3.16 -12.99 -11.10
CA ARG A 72 -3.53 -14.10 -10.21
C ARG A 72 -4.80 -13.82 -9.43
N GLU A 73 -4.95 -12.60 -8.90
CA GLU A 73 -6.14 -12.18 -8.16
C GLU A 73 -7.40 -12.28 -9.03
N CYS A 74 -7.40 -11.63 -10.19
CA CYS A 74 -8.53 -11.70 -11.12
C CYS A 74 -8.83 -13.16 -11.52
N ALA A 75 -7.81 -13.95 -11.86
CA ALA A 75 -8.01 -15.35 -12.25
C ALA A 75 -8.58 -16.20 -11.11
N SER A 76 -8.20 -15.94 -9.86
CA SER A 76 -8.74 -16.64 -8.68
C SER A 76 -10.21 -16.35 -8.43
N GLU A 77 -10.69 -15.19 -8.87
CA GLU A 77 -12.10 -14.78 -8.85
C GLU A 77 -12.84 -15.12 -10.16
N GLY A 78 -12.18 -15.75 -11.14
CA GLY A 78 -12.79 -16.11 -12.42
C GLY A 78 -12.90 -14.96 -13.44
N HIS A 79 -12.17 -13.87 -13.23
CA HIS A 79 -12.16 -12.69 -14.09
C HIS A 79 -10.85 -12.57 -14.88
N THR A 80 -10.91 -11.86 -16.02
CA THR A 80 -9.72 -11.46 -16.77
C THR A 80 -9.19 -10.13 -16.24
N LEU A 81 -7.87 -9.96 -16.20
CA LEU A 81 -7.25 -8.66 -15.90
C LEU A 81 -7.43 -7.71 -17.08
N LYS A 82 -7.98 -6.52 -16.84
CA LYS A 82 -8.07 -5.42 -17.83
C LYS A 82 -6.92 -4.43 -17.67
N GLY A 83 -6.53 -4.11 -16.44
CA GLY A 83 -5.43 -3.20 -16.17
C GLY A 83 -5.05 -3.16 -14.70
N CYS A 84 -3.98 -2.42 -14.40
CA CYS A 84 -3.51 -2.22 -13.04
C CYS A 84 -3.02 -0.78 -12.85
N ILE A 85 -3.43 -0.15 -11.76
CA ILE A 85 -2.99 1.19 -11.36
C ILE A 85 -2.21 1.08 -10.06
N TRP A 86 -0.96 1.51 -10.05
CA TRP A 86 -0.21 1.71 -8.82
C TRP A 86 -0.64 3.05 -8.20
N LEU A 87 -1.40 2.96 -7.10
CA LEU A 87 -2.01 4.11 -6.45
C LEU A 87 -1.04 4.76 -5.47
N ALA A 88 -0.43 4.00 -4.58
CA ALA A 88 0.45 4.59 -3.57
C ALA A 88 1.63 3.68 -3.25
N ASP A 89 2.67 4.27 -2.70
CA ASP A 89 3.79 3.54 -2.11
C ASP A 89 4.04 4.09 -0.72
N LEU A 90 4.05 3.19 0.25
CA LEU A 90 4.30 3.48 1.65
C LEU A 90 5.73 3.11 1.93
N LYS A 91 6.54 4.09 2.28
CA LYS A 91 7.91 3.87 2.74
C LYS A 91 7.95 3.94 4.26
N PHE A 92 8.53 2.93 4.89
CA PHE A 92 8.73 2.86 6.32
C PHE A 92 10.21 2.97 6.61
N ASP A 93 10.64 4.11 7.15
CA ASP A 93 12.00 4.31 7.63
C ASP A 93 12.05 3.94 9.12
N TRP A 94 13.00 3.11 9.54
CA TRP A 94 13.20 2.73 10.94
C TRP A 94 14.61 3.07 11.40
N GLU A 95 14.70 3.62 12.61
CA GLU A 95 15.96 3.90 13.29
C GLU A 95 15.89 3.40 14.72
N GLY A 96 16.87 2.60 15.14
CA GLY A 96 16.88 2.06 16.49
C GLY A 96 18.23 1.48 16.90
N ARG A 97 18.20 0.65 17.94
CA ARG A 97 19.38 -0.04 18.47
C ARG A 97 19.05 -1.52 18.65
N LEU A 98 19.96 -2.41 18.24
CA LEU A 98 19.81 -3.82 18.56
C LEU A 98 20.03 -4.01 20.07
N ILE A 99 19.16 -4.77 20.72
CA ILE A 99 19.25 -5.02 22.17
C ILE A 99 20.55 -5.77 22.52
N ALA A 100 21.00 -6.66 21.62
CA ALA A 100 22.19 -7.49 21.83
C ALA A 100 23.53 -6.77 21.59
N LEU A 101 23.54 -5.73 20.74
CA LEU A 101 24.72 -4.94 20.41
C LEU A 101 24.29 -3.48 20.26
N PRO A 102 24.77 -2.52 21.07
CA PRO A 102 24.27 -1.15 21.11
C PRO A 102 24.75 -0.30 19.92
N VAL A 103 24.73 -0.89 18.72
CA VAL A 103 25.05 -0.23 17.46
C VAL A 103 23.76 0.39 16.91
N PRO A 104 23.77 1.68 16.51
CA PRO A 104 22.65 2.26 15.78
C PRO A 104 22.41 1.49 14.48
N VAL A 105 21.18 1.07 14.25
CA VAL A 105 20.78 0.40 13.02
C VAL A 105 19.70 1.22 12.34
N LYS A 106 19.83 1.33 11.01
CA LYS A 106 18.79 1.86 10.13
C LYS A 106 18.24 0.72 9.29
N GLY A 107 16.93 0.69 9.15
CA GLY A 107 16.23 -0.29 8.33
C GLY A 107 15.03 0.37 7.68
N GLY A 108 14.36 -0.37 6.81
CA GLY A 108 13.13 0.10 6.24
C GLY A 108 12.52 -0.88 5.26
N SER A 109 11.29 -0.59 4.89
CA SER A 109 10.54 -1.38 3.91
C SER A 109 9.69 -0.46 3.04
N ARG A 110 9.17 -1.04 1.95
CA ARG A 110 8.18 -0.40 1.10
C ARG A 110 6.99 -1.30 0.89
N TYR A 111 5.83 -0.70 0.75
CA TYR A 111 4.59 -1.38 0.46
C TYR A 111 3.80 -0.60 -0.59
N GLY A 112 3.62 -1.20 -1.76
CA GLY A 112 2.82 -0.60 -2.82
C GLY A 112 1.35 -0.97 -2.68
N ILE A 113 0.49 0.05 -2.76
CA ILE A 113 -0.95 -0.08 -2.91
C ILE A 113 -1.27 0.05 -4.39
N TYR A 114 -1.87 -0.99 -4.97
CA TYR A 114 -2.27 -1.01 -6.37
C TYR A 114 -3.69 -1.54 -6.52
N HIS A 115 -4.38 -1.08 -7.56
CA HIS A 115 -5.73 -1.49 -7.92
C HIS A 115 -5.69 -2.42 -9.13
N CYS A 116 -6.29 -3.59 -8.99
CA CYS A 116 -6.50 -4.55 -10.07
C CYS A 116 -7.86 -4.30 -10.73
N CYS A 117 -7.84 -3.84 -11.97
CA CYS A 117 -9.05 -3.66 -12.77
C CYS A 117 -9.37 -4.98 -13.44
N CYS A 118 -10.05 -5.88 -12.73
CA CYS A 118 -10.55 -7.11 -13.32
C CYS A 118 -11.85 -6.84 -14.09
N ASP A 119 -12.28 -7.80 -14.92
CA ASP A 119 -13.56 -7.79 -15.64
C ASP A 119 -14.78 -7.97 -14.72
N TYR A 120 -14.86 -7.18 -13.66
CA TYR A 120 -15.92 -7.25 -12.67
C TYR A 120 -17.23 -6.69 -13.25
N PRO A 121 -18.37 -7.34 -12.97
CA PRO A 121 -19.65 -6.72 -13.26
C PRO A 121 -19.85 -5.49 -12.38
N THR A 122 -20.57 -4.51 -12.93
CA THR A 122 -20.97 -3.33 -12.19
C THR A 122 -22.17 -3.61 -11.30
N LEU A 123 -22.16 -3.07 -10.08
CA LEU A 123 -23.32 -3.07 -9.19
C LEU A 123 -24.45 -2.17 -9.70
N THR A 124 -25.68 -2.41 -9.22
CA THR A 124 -26.78 -1.47 -9.47
C THR A 124 -26.56 -0.15 -8.72
N LYS A 125 -27.28 0.89 -9.13
CA LYS A 125 -27.22 2.21 -8.47
C LYS A 125 -27.57 2.12 -6.98
N GLU A 126 -28.54 1.26 -6.63
CA GLU A 126 -29.04 1.04 -5.28
C GLU A 126 -28.00 0.33 -4.42
N GLN A 127 -27.36 -0.72 -4.96
CA GLN A 127 -26.29 -1.44 -4.27
C GLN A 127 -25.08 -0.55 -4.01
N ASN A 128 -24.63 0.20 -5.02
CA ASN A 128 -23.53 1.15 -4.86
C ASN A 128 -23.89 2.28 -3.88
N LYS A 129 -25.14 2.75 -3.88
CA LYS A 129 -25.62 3.72 -2.88
C LYS A 129 -25.56 3.14 -1.47
N ALA A 130 -25.99 1.90 -1.27
CA ALA A 130 -25.91 1.23 0.03
C ALA A 130 -24.47 1.14 0.55
N GLY A 131 -23.51 0.77 -0.31
CA GLY A 131 -22.08 0.77 0.04
C GLY A 131 -21.55 2.15 0.42
N ARG A 132 -21.95 3.20 -0.32
CA ARG A 132 -21.59 4.60 0.01
C ARG A 132 -22.16 5.04 1.36
N ASP A 133 -23.39 4.65 1.67
CA ASP A 133 -24.02 4.99 2.94
C ASP A 133 -23.38 4.23 4.12
N GLN A 134 -22.98 2.97 3.91
CA GLN A 134 -22.20 2.21 4.88
C GLN A 134 -20.84 2.86 5.17
N TRP A 135 -20.11 3.29 4.13
CA TRP A 135 -18.86 4.04 4.31
C TRP A 135 -19.08 5.32 5.14
N LYS A 136 -20.09 6.13 4.78
CA LYS A 136 -20.40 7.37 5.51
C LYS A 136 -20.67 7.12 7.00
N ALA A 137 -21.40 6.06 7.33
CA ALA A 137 -21.71 5.70 8.71
C ALA A 137 -20.48 5.24 9.50
N ALA A 138 -19.51 4.57 8.85
CA ALA A 138 -18.33 4.01 9.52
C ALA A 138 -17.10 4.92 9.50
N MET A 139 -17.06 5.92 8.62
CA MET A 139 -15.87 6.70 8.26
C MET A 139 -15.11 7.26 9.47
N GLU A 140 -15.80 7.82 10.46
CA GLU A 140 -15.15 8.39 11.64
C GLU A 140 -14.41 7.33 12.45
N SER A 141 -15.10 6.23 12.80
CA SER A 141 -14.50 5.12 13.53
C SER A 141 -13.38 4.44 12.73
N PHE A 142 -13.49 4.40 11.41
CA PHE A 142 -12.46 3.87 10.52
C PHE A 142 -11.18 4.70 10.62
N ARG A 143 -11.29 6.03 10.52
CA ARG A 143 -10.14 6.95 10.64
C ARG A 143 -9.45 6.83 12.00
N GLN A 144 -10.22 6.65 13.07
CA GLN A 144 -9.68 6.43 14.41
C GLN A 144 -8.83 5.16 14.46
N ARG A 145 -9.39 4.01 14.06
CA ARG A 145 -8.67 2.71 14.04
C ARG A 145 -7.44 2.74 13.13
N TRP A 146 -7.54 3.40 11.98
CA TRP A 146 -6.38 3.62 11.11
C TRP A 146 -5.31 4.44 11.82
N SER A 147 -5.72 5.49 12.54
CA SER A 147 -4.79 6.38 13.24
C SER A 147 -4.03 5.71 14.38
N GLU A 148 -4.69 4.81 15.10
CA GLU A 148 -4.07 3.99 16.14
C GLU A 148 -2.91 3.12 15.61
N ARG A 149 -2.99 2.72 14.33
CA ARG A 149 -2.02 1.80 13.72
C ARG A 149 -0.93 2.51 12.92
N PHE A 150 -1.25 3.61 12.27
CA PHE A 150 -0.36 4.26 11.29
C PHE A 150 -0.01 5.72 11.62
N GLY A 151 -0.56 6.27 12.71
CA GLY A 151 -0.46 7.69 13.06
C GLY A 151 -1.65 8.50 12.56
N VAL A 152 -1.78 9.76 12.97
CA VAL A 152 -2.98 10.60 12.73
C VAL A 152 -3.40 10.60 11.26
N TRP A 153 -4.69 10.34 11.01
CA TRP A 153 -5.29 10.45 9.68
C TRP A 153 -4.96 11.82 9.05
N PRO A 154 -4.41 11.85 7.83
CA PRO A 154 -3.99 13.10 7.22
C PRO A 154 -5.12 14.13 7.02
N THR A 155 -4.79 15.40 7.23
CA THR A 155 -5.67 16.55 6.99
C THR A 155 -5.05 17.51 5.96
N ALA A 156 -5.90 18.25 5.26
CA ALA A 156 -5.51 19.41 4.48
C ALA A 156 -5.06 20.55 5.42
N SER A 157 -4.42 21.59 4.87
CA SER A 157 -4.04 22.78 5.64
C SER A 157 -5.23 23.48 6.30
N THR A 158 -6.44 23.28 5.78
CA THR A 158 -7.70 23.78 6.32
C THR A 158 -8.25 22.94 7.49
N GLY A 159 -7.56 21.87 7.90
CA GLY A 159 -8.01 20.94 8.95
C GLY A 159 -9.01 19.88 8.47
N VAL A 160 -9.44 19.92 7.21
CA VAL A 160 -10.37 18.93 6.64
C VAL A 160 -9.63 17.60 6.43
N ASN A 161 -10.22 16.50 6.94
CA ASN A 161 -9.70 15.15 6.74
C ASN A 161 -9.61 14.80 5.25
N TRP A 162 -8.50 14.17 4.86
CA TRP A 162 -8.36 13.60 3.53
C TRP A 162 -9.46 12.54 3.27
N PRO A 163 -9.94 12.41 2.02
CA PRO A 163 -10.85 11.33 1.66
C PRO A 163 -10.19 9.96 1.89
N GLY A 164 -11.02 8.98 2.25
CA GLY A 164 -10.64 7.57 2.17
C GLY A 164 -10.91 7.09 0.75
N HIS A 165 -9.88 6.60 0.07
CA HIS A 165 -9.97 6.03 -1.27
C HIS A 165 -10.14 4.52 -1.18
N HIS A 166 -11.13 3.98 -1.91
CA HIS A 166 -11.32 2.54 -2.05
C HIS A 166 -10.40 1.99 -3.16
N ILE A 167 -9.53 1.03 -2.83
CA ILE A 167 -8.61 0.40 -3.78
C ILE A 167 -9.43 -0.29 -4.87
N ARG A 168 -10.24 -1.28 -4.52
CA ARG A 168 -11.35 -1.74 -5.35
C ARG A 168 -12.53 -0.83 -5.09
N ASP A 169 -13.00 -0.14 -6.13
CA ASP A 169 -14.09 0.82 -5.97
C ASP A 169 -15.43 0.12 -5.66
N LEU A 170 -16.33 0.86 -5.04
CA LEU A 170 -17.65 0.37 -4.64
C LEU A 170 -18.51 -0.08 -5.81
N TRP A 171 -18.35 0.52 -7.00
CA TRP A 171 -19.15 0.20 -8.18
C TRP A 171 -18.85 -1.19 -8.73
N HIS A 172 -17.64 -1.70 -8.49
CA HIS A 172 -17.20 -3.04 -8.87
C HIS A 172 -17.09 -3.99 -7.66
N GLY A 173 -17.83 -3.72 -6.58
CA GLY A 173 -17.96 -4.65 -5.45
C GLY A 173 -16.88 -4.53 -4.37
N GLY A 174 -16.13 -3.43 -4.34
CA GLY A 174 -15.20 -3.16 -3.23
C GLY A 174 -15.93 -3.05 -1.90
N ASP A 175 -15.38 -3.67 -0.85
CA ASP A 175 -15.93 -3.56 0.50
C ASP A 175 -15.79 -2.11 1.00
N PRO A 176 -16.88 -1.49 1.49
CA PRO A 176 -16.86 -0.08 1.87
C PRO A 176 -16.05 0.24 3.12
N VAL A 177 -15.76 -0.75 3.98
CA VAL A 177 -15.16 -0.54 5.31
C VAL A 177 -14.02 -1.52 5.64
N ASP A 178 -13.62 -2.39 4.71
CA ASP A 178 -12.44 -3.23 4.87
C ASP A 178 -11.18 -2.37 5.07
N PRO A 179 -10.44 -2.55 6.20
CA PRO A 179 -9.20 -1.83 6.45
C PRO A 179 -8.11 -2.04 5.39
N ASN A 180 -8.20 -3.12 4.59
CA ASN A 180 -7.27 -3.36 3.48
C ASN A 180 -7.76 -2.77 2.16
N ASN A 181 -9.01 -2.32 2.06
CA ASN A 181 -9.56 -1.71 0.85
C ASN A 181 -9.56 -0.18 0.91
N VAL A 182 -9.33 0.46 2.06
CA VAL A 182 -9.43 1.93 2.20
C VAL A 182 -8.16 2.54 2.78
N PHE A 183 -7.67 3.61 2.13
CA PHE A 183 -6.51 4.37 2.61
C PHE A 183 -6.67 5.89 2.40
N PRO A 184 -6.00 6.75 3.20
CA PRO A 184 -6.10 8.19 3.05
C PRO A 184 -5.39 8.67 1.79
N VAL A 185 -6.03 9.58 1.04
CA VAL A 185 -5.47 10.17 -0.19
C VAL A 185 -5.73 11.67 -0.23
N GLN A 186 -4.78 12.48 -0.70
CA GLN A 186 -5.02 13.92 -0.86
C GLN A 186 -6.20 14.17 -1.82
N PRO A 187 -7.10 15.15 -1.58
CA PRO A 187 -8.28 15.37 -2.41
C PRO A 187 -8.04 15.40 -3.93
N GLY A 188 -7.04 16.15 -4.41
CA GLY A 188 -6.75 16.23 -5.85
C GLY A 188 -6.28 14.91 -6.46
N VAL A 189 -5.59 14.07 -5.67
CA VAL A 189 -5.17 12.73 -6.09
C VAL A 189 -6.36 11.76 -6.09
N HIS A 190 -7.24 11.85 -5.08
CA HIS A 190 -8.46 11.05 -5.02
C HIS A 190 -9.34 11.31 -6.25
N GLU A 191 -9.47 12.56 -6.67
CA GLU A 191 -10.14 12.92 -7.92
C GLU A 191 -9.44 12.37 -9.17
N ALA A 192 -8.09 12.38 -9.19
CA ALA A 192 -7.33 11.78 -10.28
C ALA A 192 -7.62 10.28 -10.41
N TYR A 193 -7.61 9.51 -9.31
CA TYR A 193 -7.93 8.08 -9.35
C TYR A 193 -9.33 7.83 -9.91
N ASN A 194 -10.33 8.59 -9.47
CA ASN A 194 -11.70 8.45 -9.97
C ASN A 194 -11.82 8.68 -11.49
N ARG A 195 -10.95 9.51 -12.09
CA ARG A 195 -10.91 9.72 -13.54
C ARG A 195 -10.21 8.58 -14.28
N GLU A 196 -9.20 7.96 -13.67
CA GLU A 196 -8.41 6.91 -14.32
C GLU A 196 -9.06 5.51 -14.25
N TYR A 197 -9.85 5.23 -13.23
CA TYR A 197 -10.49 3.92 -13.02
C TYR A 197 -11.30 3.45 -14.25
N PRO A 198 -12.17 4.28 -14.87
CA PRO A 198 -12.92 3.87 -16.06
C PRO A 198 -12.04 3.40 -17.22
N ALA A 199 -10.92 4.08 -17.49
CA ALA A 199 -9.98 3.68 -18.54
C ALA A 199 -9.31 2.33 -18.21
N CYS A 200 -8.98 2.13 -16.94
CA CYS A 200 -8.38 0.88 -16.47
C CYS A 200 -9.33 -0.32 -16.57
N TYR A 201 -10.58 -0.17 -16.13
CA TYR A 201 -11.63 -1.20 -16.31
C TYR A 201 -11.97 -1.46 -17.78
N SER A 202 -11.79 -0.45 -18.64
CA SER A 202 -11.96 -0.60 -20.09
C SER A 202 -10.77 -1.27 -20.77
N GLY A 203 -9.72 -1.64 -20.03
CA GLY A 203 -8.49 -2.26 -20.57
C GLY A 203 -7.69 -1.34 -21.47
N GLN A 204 -7.77 -0.02 -21.25
CA GLN A 204 -7.11 0.98 -22.07
C GLN A 204 -5.68 1.27 -21.59
N SER A 205 -4.87 1.76 -22.52
CA SER A 205 -3.55 2.33 -22.20
C SER A 205 -3.70 3.56 -21.29
N PRO A 206 -2.78 3.79 -20.34
CA PRO A 206 -1.55 3.03 -20.11
C PRO A 206 -1.72 1.83 -19.17
N TRP A 207 -2.90 1.66 -18.55
CA TRP A 207 -3.15 0.73 -17.45
C TRP A 207 -3.07 -0.74 -17.83
N ASN A 208 -3.19 -1.06 -19.11
CA ASN A 208 -3.04 -2.42 -19.65
C ASN A 208 -1.58 -2.81 -19.98
N THR A 209 -0.60 -1.96 -19.65
CA THR A 209 0.82 -2.22 -19.90
C THR A 209 1.67 -2.10 -18.63
N VAL A 210 2.77 -2.85 -18.59
CA VAL A 210 3.71 -2.86 -17.48
C VAL A 210 4.53 -1.57 -17.47
N GLY A 211 4.55 -0.90 -16.33
CA GLY A 211 5.36 0.29 -16.07
C GLY A 211 6.77 -0.03 -15.53
N PRO A 212 7.55 1.02 -15.18
CA PRO A 212 8.86 0.85 -14.56
C PRO A 212 8.75 0.33 -13.11
N ASP A 213 9.84 -0.25 -12.60
CA ASP A 213 9.89 -0.80 -11.23
C ASP A 213 9.67 0.26 -10.14
N LEU A 214 10.15 1.48 -10.39
CA LEU A 214 9.91 2.65 -9.54
C LEU A 214 9.69 3.89 -10.43
N PRO A 215 8.46 4.42 -10.55
CA PRO A 215 8.11 5.51 -11.45
C PRO A 215 8.39 6.90 -10.86
N TYR A 216 9.04 7.01 -9.70
CA TYR A 216 9.32 8.30 -9.07
C TYR A 216 10.56 8.26 -8.16
N THR A 217 11.03 9.43 -7.70
CA THR A 217 12.11 9.53 -6.70
C THR A 217 11.61 9.99 -5.33
N ASP A 218 12.35 9.66 -4.26
CA ASP A 218 11.99 10.08 -2.88
C ASP A 218 12.07 11.59 -2.61
N ASN A 219 12.69 12.32 -3.54
CA ASN A 219 12.99 13.75 -3.48
C ASN A 219 11.87 14.60 -4.09
#